data_AF-I0R7Z3-F1
#
_entry.id   AF-I0R7Z3-F1
#
_cell.length_a   1.000
_cell.length_b   1.000
_cell.length_c   1.000
_cell.angle_alpha   90.00
_cell.angle_beta   90.00
_cell.angle_gamma   90.00
#
_symmetry.space_group_name_H-M   'P 1'
#
loop_
_entity.id
_entity.type
_entity.pdbx_description
1 polymer ?
#
loop_
_entity_poly.entity_id
_entity_poly.type
_entity_poly.pdbx_seq_one_letter_code
_entity_poly.pdbx_strand_id
1 'polypeptide(L)'
;MSKLIDNLIKKYEYNIYINENISGEKLDKLALLLEKEENNTETYFNPLRYKSKFSWFNILYIIERMSYTRKLEYIPFLIELLQDANWPTFEYTVSLLVSYNKNDLLPYIERLLWRAYEDDDEMWISGIAILIEDKNIKKSDFENPKTYDLLKYRDFYRT
;
A
#
# COMPACT_ATOMS: atom_id res chain seq x y z
N MET A 1 18.13 11.43 -4.55
CA MET A 1 17.47 10.93 -5.77
C MET A 1 18.53 10.44 -6.74
N SER A 2 18.53 9.13 -7.02
CA SER A 2 19.52 8.47 -7.88
C SER A 2 19.32 8.76 -9.37
N LYS A 3 20.36 9.36 -9.97
CA LYS A 3 20.48 9.57 -11.42
C LYS A 3 20.30 8.29 -12.23
N LEU A 4 20.64 7.12 -11.67
CA LEU A 4 20.49 5.85 -12.36
C LEU A 4 19.01 5.47 -12.50
N ILE A 5 18.24 5.54 -11.40
CA ILE A 5 16.80 5.25 -11.43
C ILE A 5 16.13 6.22 -12.38
N ASP A 6 16.38 7.53 -12.23
CA ASP A 6 15.82 8.58 -13.10
C ASP A 6 16.06 8.34 -14.60
N ASN A 7 17.23 7.80 -14.96
CA ASN A 7 17.54 7.46 -16.34
C ASN A 7 16.85 6.18 -16.82
N LEU A 8 16.63 5.21 -15.93
CA LEU A 8 15.86 4.00 -16.24
C LEU A 8 14.39 4.33 -16.48
N ILE A 9 13.72 5.00 -15.55
CA ILE A 9 12.28 5.32 -15.66
C ILE A 9 11.93 6.22 -16.86
N LYS A 10 12.91 6.85 -17.52
CA LYS A 10 12.72 7.53 -18.82
C LYS A 10 12.53 6.56 -20.00
N LYS A 11 13.04 5.32 -19.89
CA LYS A 11 12.85 4.29 -20.90
C LYS A 11 11.48 3.65 -20.72
N TYR A 12 10.68 3.56 -21.78
CA TYR A 12 9.31 3.03 -21.71
C TYR A 12 9.21 1.70 -20.95
N GLU A 13 10.18 0.81 -21.21
CA GLU A 13 10.22 -0.51 -20.60
C GLU A 13 10.42 -0.54 -19.07
N TYR A 14 10.91 0.54 -18.47
CA TYR A 14 11.09 0.72 -17.02
C TYR A 14 10.16 1.80 -16.46
N ASN A 15 9.35 2.45 -17.30
CA ASN A 15 8.62 3.64 -16.91
C ASN A 15 7.38 3.26 -16.09
N ILE A 16 7.55 3.26 -14.77
CA ILE A 16 6.53 2.92 -13.77
C ILE A 16 5.28 3.80 -13.89
N TYR A 17 5.41 5.02 -14.43
CA TYR A 17 4.32 5.98 -14.50
C TYR A 17 3.35 5.76 -15.67
N ILE A 18 3.77 5.04 -16.71
CA ILE A 18 2.98 4.92 -17.96
C ILE A 18 2.86 3.49 -18.48
N ASN A 19 3.83 2.61 -18.19
CA ASN A 19 3.87 1.27 -18.73
C ASN A 19 3.19 0.31 -17.75
N GLU A 20 1.98 -0.13 -18.08
CA GLU A 20 1.20 -1.07 -17.25
C GLU A 20 1.70 -2.51 -17.35
N ASN A 21 2.68 -2.80 -18.22
CA ASN A 21 3.19 -4.15 -18.51
C ASN A 21 4.73 -4.21 -18.42
N ILE A 22 5.30 -3.75 -17.30
CA ILE A 22 6.74 -3.89 -17.03
C ILE A 22 7.06 -5.37 -16.78
N SER A 23 8.09 -5.90 -17.44
CA SER A 23 8.49 -7.30 -17.27
C SER A 23 9.04 -7.58 -15.86
N GLY A 24 8.89 -8.82 -15.39
CA GLY A 24 9.39 -9.26 -14.07
C GLY A 24 10.86 -8.89 -13.83
N GLU A 25 11.75 -9.19 -14.78
CA GLU A 25 13.18 -8.84 -14.70
C GLU A 25 13.43 -7.33 -14.45
N LYS A 26 12.62 -6.47 -15.08
CA LYS A 26 12.76 -5.02 -14.95
C LYS A 26 12.21 -4.53 -13.62
N LEU A 27 11.11 -5.12 -13.15
CA LEU A 27 10.57 -4.89 -11.81
C LEU A 27 11.56 -5.31 -10.73
N ASP A 28 12.20 -6.47 -10.87
CA ASP A 28 13.22 -6.97 -9.93
C ASP A 28 14.40 -5.99 -9.86
N LYS A 29 14.88 -5.52 -11.02
CA LYS A 29 15.94 -4.52 -11.08
C LYS A 29 15.53 -3.19 -10.44
N LEU A 30 14.30 -2.73 -10.69
CA LEU A 30 13.80 -1.50 -10.06
C LEU A 30 13.68 -1.66 -8.55
N ALA A 31 13.18 -2.79 -8.06
CA ALA A 31 13.07 -3.09 -6.63
C ALA A 31 14.45 -3.06 -5.95
N LEU A 32 15.46 -3.73 -6.51
CA LEU A 32 16.82 -3.74 -5.97
C LEU A 32 17.48 -2.34 -5.91
N LEU A 33 17.13 -1.46 -6.84
CA LEU A 33 17.63 -0.10 -6.87
C LEU A 33 16.88 0.79 -5.89
N LEU A 34 15.55 0.76 -5.94
CA LEU A 34 14.68 1.57 -5.08
C LEU A 34 14.86 1.19 -3.62
N GLU A 35 15.02 -0.09 -3.28
CA GLU A 35 15.32 -0.53 -1.91
C GLU A 35 16.56 0.16 -1.30
N LYS A 36 17.50 0.66 -2.11
CA LYS A 36 18.70 1.36 -1.60
C LYS A 36 18.52 2.88 -1.45
N GLU A 37 17.44 3.43 -2.00
CA GLU A 37 17.15 4.85 -1.89
C GLU A 37 16.38 5.14 -0.59
N GLU A 38 16.75 6.23 0.06
CA GLU A 38 15.98 6.78 1.18
C GLU A 38 14.78 7.58 0.61
N ASN A 39 13.60 7.47 1.26
CA ASN A 39 12.38 8.22 0.94
C ASN A 39 11.83 8.07 -0.49
N ASN A 40 11.56 6.83 -0.92
CA ASN A 40 10.98 6.58 -2.25
C ASN A 40 9.50 6.89 -2.38
N THR A 41 8.75 6.89 -1.28
CA THR A 41 7.29 7.05 -1.33
C THR A 41 6.90 8.38 -1.97
N GLU A 42 7.45 9.49 -1.48
CA GLU A 42 7.20 10.82 -2.04
C GLU A 42 7.88 11.03 -3.40
N THR A 43 9.04 10.41 -3.59
CA THR A 43 9.85 10.60 -4.78
C THR A 43 9.28 9.83 -5.97
N TYR A 44 9.21 8.50 -5.90
CA TYR A 44 8.90 7.63 -7.04
C TYR A 44 7.48 7.03 -6.97
N PHE A 45 6.95 6.82 -5.77
CA PHE A 45 5.62 6.20 -5.60
C PHE A 45 4.50 7.19 -5.38
N ASN A 46 4.74 8.49 -5.60
CA ASN A 46 3.70 9.50 -5.57
C ASN A 46 2.63 9.20 -6.64
N PRO A 47 1.38 8.85 -6.25
CA PRO A 47 0.34 8.44 -7.19
C PRO A 47 0.00 9.50 -8.25
N LEU A 48 0.23 10.79 -7.96
CA LEU A 48 -0.02 11.92 -8.87
C LEU A 48 0.90 11.92 -10.10
N ARG A 49 2.02 11.16 -10.06
CA ARG A 49 2.94 11.05 -11.19
C ARG A 49 2.49 10.04 -12.24
N TYR A 50 1.52 9.19 -11.93
CA TYR A 50 1.11 8.07 -12.76
C TYR A 50 0.01 8.48 -13.73
N LYS A 51 0.11 8.02 -14.99
CA LYS A 51 -0.83 8.34 -16.06
C LYS A 51 -2.24 7.79 -15.79
N SER A 52 -2.32 6.65 -15.12
CA SER A 52 -3.56 5.96 -14.77
C SER A 52 -3.45 5.33 -13.39
N LYS A 53 -4.59 5.14 -12.70
CA LYS A 53 -4.63 4.35 -11.46
C LYS A 53 -4.21 2.89 -11.69
N PHE A 54 -4.39 2.36 -12.91
CA PHE A 54 -3.87 1.04 -13.28
C PHE A 54 -2.35 0.96 -13.23
N SER A 55 -1.64 2.05 -13.54
CA SER A 55 -0.19 2.08 -13.44
C SER A 55 0.31 2.02 -11.99
N TRP A 56 -0.55 2.22 -10.98
CA TRP A 56 -0.19 2.03 -9.57
C TRP A 56 0.16 0.58 -9.23
N PHE A 57 -0.28 -0.41 -10.03
CA PHE A 57 0.16 -1.80 -9.87
C PHE A 57 1.69 -1.93 -9.93
N ASN A 58 2.37 -1.09 -10.72
CA ASN A 58 3.84 -1.10 -10.76
C ASN A 58 4.46 -0.81 -9.39
N ILE A 59 3.85 0.08 -8.60
CA ILE A 59 4.31 0.38 -7.24
C ILE A 59 4.23 -0.89 -6.38
N LEU A 60 3.08 -1.55 -6.41
CA LEU A 60 2.82 -2.75 -5.61
C LEU A 60 3.75 -3.89 -6.00
N TYR A 61 3.93 -4.12 -7.30
CA TYR A 61 4.84 -5.13 -7.82
C TYR A 61 6.29 -4.86 -7.43
N ILE A 62 6.71 -3.60 -7.41
CA ILE A 62 8.04 -3.23 -6.96
C ILE A 62 8.19 -3.47 -5.45
N ILE A 63 7.25 -3.02 -4.62
CA ILE A 63 7.29 -3.20 -3.17
C ILE A 63 7.30 -4.70 -2.82
N GLU A 64 6.48 -5.52 -3.49
CA GLU A 64 6.43 -6.97 -3.31
C GLU A 64 7.79 -7.66 -3.53
N ARG A 65 8.67 -7.08 -4.37
CA ARG A 65 9.99 -7.63 -4.69
C ARG A 65 11.12 -7.15 -3.78
N MET A 66 10.87 -6.16 -2.93
CA MET A 66 11.87 -5.68 -1.96
C MET A 66 12.07 -6.67 -0.82
N SER A 67 13.13 -6.50 -0.02
CA SER A 67 13.28 -7.24 1.23
C SER A 67 12.09 -6.98 2.17
N TYR A 68 11.81 -7.95 3.05
CA TYR A 68 10.70 -7.82 4.00
C TYR A 68 10.85 -6.60 4.90
N THR A 69 12.07 -6.32 5.39
CA THR A 69 12.36 -5.12 6.21
C THR A 69 11.95 -3.84 5.48
N ARG A 70 12.25 -3.73 4.18
CA ARG A 70 11.84 -2.57 3.39
C ARG A 70 10.35 -2.51 3.14
N LYS A 71 9.68 -3.63 2.93
CA LYS A 71 8.21 -3.67 2.79
C LYS A 71 7.49 -3.03 3.98
N LEU A 72 8.01 -3.24 5.19
CA LEU A 72 7.41 -2.68 6.41
C LEU A 72 7.32 -1.15 6.39
N GLU A 73 8.30 -0.48 5.78
CA GLU A 73 8.33 0.98 5.66
C GLU A 73 7.18 1.52 4.79
N TYR A 74 6.64 0.70 3.88
CA TYR A 74 5.56 1.08 2.98
C TYR A 74 4.17 0.73 3.51
N ILE A 75 4.04 0.06 4.67
CA ILE A 75 2.72 -0.29 5.23
C ILE A 75 1.79 0.94 5.31
N PRO A 76 2.23 2.14 5.75
CA PRO A 76 1.33 3.30 5.79
C PRO A 76 0.77 3.66 4.42
N PHE A 77 1.65 3.73 3.40
CA PHE A 77 1.26 4.03 2.02
C PHE A 77 0.33 2.95 1.45
N LEU A 78 0.61 1.67 1.73
CA LEU A 78 -0.25 0.57 1.29
C LEU A 78 -1.63 0.66 1.94
N ILE A 79 -1.74 1.03 3.22
CA ILE A 79 -3.04 1.21 3.87
C ILE A 79 -3.79 2.43 3.30
N GLU A 80 -3.09 3.50 2.87
CA GLU A 80 -3.72 4.63 2.16
C GLU A 80 -4.34 4.20 0.83
N LEU A 81 -3.82 3.17 0.16
CA LEU A 81 -4.43 2.60 -1.06
C LEU A 81 -5.76 1.85 -0.81
N LEU A 82 -6.22 1.79 0.45
CA LEU A 82 -7.50 1.21 0.84
C LEU A 82 -8.62 2.26 1.02
N GLN A 83 -8.37 3.53 0.69
CA GLN A 83 -9.36 4.62 0.82
C GLN A 83 -10.58 4.47 -0.10
N ASP A 84 -10.45 3.77 -1.24
CA ASP A 84 -11.52 3.64 -2.22
C ASP A 84 -11.48 2.25 -2.86
N ALA A 85 -12.50 1.45 -2.58
CA ALA A 85 -12.65 0.09 -3.10
C ALA A 85 -12.77 0.03 -4.64
N ASN A 86 -13.06 1.15 -5.30
CA ASN A 86 -13.10 1.21 -6.77
C ASN A 86 -11.70 1.41 -7.37
N TRP A 87 -10.66 1.66 -6.57
CA TRP A 87 -9.31 1.74 -7.10
C TRP A 87 -8.86 0.37 -7.62
N PRO A 88 -8.27 0.30 -8.83
CA PRO A 88 -7.93 -0.98 -9.46
C PRO A 88 -6.96 -1.81 -8.62
N THR A 89 -6.15 -1.15 -7.78
CA THR A 89 -5.18 -1.77 -6.89
C THR A 89 -5.75 -2.28 -5.58
N PHE A 90 -6.98 -1.94 -5.20
CA PHE A 90 -7.53 -2.19 -3.86
C PHE A 90 -7.38 -3.64 -3.41
N GLU A 91 -7.94 -4.59 -4.17
CA GLU A 91 -7.92 -6.03 -3.84
C GLU A 91 -6.49 -6.60 -3.77
N TYR A 92 -5.60 -6.13 -4.64
CA TYR A 92 -4.22 -6.59 -4.65
C TYR A 92 -3.43 -6.02 -3.47
N THR A 93 -3.69 -4.77 -3.08
CA THR A 93 -3.14 -4.16 -1.86
C THR A 93 -3.58 -4.91 -0.61
N VAL A 94 -4.87 -5.26 -0.51
CA VAL A 94 -5.38 -6.09 0.61
C VAL A 94 -4.63 -7.42 0.64
N SER A 95 -4.56 -8.13 -0.49
CA SER A 95 -3.84 -9.41 -0.59
C SER A 95 -2.37 -9.32 -0.19
N LEU A 96 -1.69 -8.25 -0.60
CA LEU A 96 -0.30 -7.98 -0.25
C LEU A 96 -0.14 -7.77 1.26
N LEU A 97 -0.96 -6.91 1.87
CA LEU A 97 -0.93 -6.65 3.32
C LEU A 97 -1.32 -7.91 4.12
N VAL A 98 -2.27 -8.71 3.63
CA VAL A 98 -2.66 -9.99 4.24
C VAL A 98 -1.47 -10.96 4.31
N SER A 99 -0.51 -10.89 3.39
CA SER A 99 0.68 -11.73 3.43
C SER A 99 1.69 -11.34 4.52
N TYR A 100 1.59 -10.14 5.11
CA TYR A 100 2.58 -9.65 6.09
C TYR A 100 2.31 -10.24 7.48
N ASN A 101 3.27 -10.11 8.40
CA ASN A 101 3.06 -10.52 9.78
C ASN A 101 2.03 -9.60 10.44
N LYS A 102 1.08 -10.19 11.17
CA LYS A 102 0.04 -9.45 11.89
C LYS A 102 0.62 -8.40 12.84
N ASN A 103 1.66 -8.75 13.59
CA ASN A 103 2.24 -7.87 14.61
C ASN A 103 2.96 -6.66 14.00
N ASP A 104 3.43 -6.78 12.76
CA ASP A 104 4.06 -5.66 12.05
C ASP A 104 3.01 -4.70 11.49
N LEU A 105 1.78 -5.16 11.23
CA LEU A 105 0.68 -4.35 10.70
C LEU A 105 -0.06 -3.56 11.79
N LEU A 106 -0.28 -4.18 12.96
CA LEU A 106 -1.15 -3.65 14.01
C LEU A 106 -0.88 -2.19 14.38
N PRO A 107 0.37 -1.74 14.63
CA PRO A 107 0.64 -0.35 14.98
C PRO A 107 0.19 0.64 13.91
N TYR A 108 0.31 0.25 12.63
CA TYR A 108 -0.09 1.09 11.50
C TYR A 108 -1.59 1.07 11.27
N ILE A 109 -2.23 -0.11 11.40
CA ILE A 109 -3.69 -0.24 11.33
C ILE A 109 -4.33 0.62 12.41
N GLU A 110 -3.86 0.55 13.65
CA GLU A 110 -4.44 1.34 14.74
C GLU A 110 -4.33 2.83 14.49
N ARG A 111 -3.14 3.29 14.12
CA ARG A 111 -2.89 4.70 13.84
C ARG A 111 -3.73 5.21 12.67
N LEU A 112 -3.81 4.46 11.58
CA LEU A 112 -4.49 4.90 10.36
C LEU A 112 -6.00 4.75 10.45
N LEU A 113 -6.51 3.84 11.27
CA LEU A 113 -7.94 3.76 11.55
C LEU A 113 -8.42 4.98 12.35
N TRP A 114 -7.63 5.47 13.30
CA TRP A 114 -7.90 6.75 13.97
C TRP A 114 -7.86 7.92 13.00
N ARG A 115 -6.85 7.98 12.13
CA ARG A 115 -6.75 9.03 11.12
C ARG A 115 -7.96 9.03 10.18
N ALA A 116 -8.36 7.86 9.65
CA ALA A 116 -9.55 7.74 8.81
C ALA A 116 -10.82 8.23 9.53
N TYR A 117 -10.96 7.92 10.82
CA TYR A 117 -12.06 8.43 11.63
C TYR A 117 -12.00 9.95 11.86
N GLU A 118 -10.83 10.51 12.13
CA GLU A 118 -10.63 11.95 12.30
C GLU A 118 -10.85 12.74 10.99
N ASP A 119 -10.57 12.12 9.85
CA ASP A 119 -10.76 12.68 8.51
C ASP A 119 -12.21 12.48 8.00
N ASP A 120 -13.12 11.89 8.80
CA ASP A 120 -14.49 11.49 8.41
C ASP A 120 -14.54 10.60 7.14
N ASP A 121 -13.51 9.77 6.93
CA ASP A 121 -13.34 8.90 5.75
C ASP A 121 -13.90 7.49 6.00
N GLU A 122 -15.23 7.37 5.97
CA GLU A 122 -15.95 6.11 6.21
C GLU A 122 -15.56 4.99 5.21
N MET A 123 -15.26 5.35 3.96
CA MET A 123 -14.79 4.41 2.93
C MET A 123 -13.43 3.82 3.29
N TRP A 124 -12.51 4.64 3.81
CA TRP A 124 -11.23 4.16 4.26
C TRP A 124 -11.34 3.27 5.49
N ILE A 125 -12.24 3.60 6.43
CA ILE A 125 -12.59 2.72 7.56
C ILE A 125 -13.06 1.36 7.03
N SER A 126 -13.93 1.33 6.01
CA SER A 126 -14.35 0.10 5.34
C SER A 126 -13.20 -0.67 4.70
N GLY A 127 -12.28 0.00 4.00
CA GLY A 127 -11.11 -0.64 3.42
C GLY A 127 -10.18 -1.27 4.47
N ILE A 128 -9.94 -0.57 5.58
CA ILE A 128 -9.17 -1.10 6.72
C ILE A 128 -9.92 -2.25 7.40
N ALA A 129 -11.26 -2.19 7.50
CA ALA A 129 -12.08 -3.26 8.05
C ALA A 129 -11.91 -4.56 7.25
N ILE A 130 -11.90 -4.48 5.93
CA ILE A 130 -11.68 -5.64 5.04
C ILE A 130 -10.31 -6.28 5.30
N LEU A 131 -9.25 -5.47 5.42
CA LEU A 131 -7.92 -5.97 5.77
C LEU A 131 -7.91 -6.71 7.12
N ILE A 132 -8.56 -6.14 8.14
CA ILE A 132 -8.68 -6.74 9.48
C ILE A 132 -9.40 -8.08 9.41
N GLU A 133 -10.51 -8.15 8.66
CA GLU A 133 -11.33 -9.35 8.50
C GLU A 133 -10.57 -10.46 7.75
N ASP A 134 -9.98 -10.16 6.59
CA ASP A 134 -9.21 -11.11 5.78
C ASP A 134 -7.98 -11.67 6.51
N LYS A 135 -7.32 -10.82 7.32
CA LYS A 135 -6.17 -11.20 8.15
C LYS A 135 -6.60 -11.92 9.44
N ASN A 136 -7.89 -11.97 9.75
CA ASN A 136 -8.45 -12.52 11.00
C ASN A 136 -7.87 -11.83 12.25
N ILE A 137 -7.75 -10.50 12.19
CA ILE A 137 -7.34 -9.68 13.34
C ILE A 137 -8.55 -9.48 14.24
N LYS A 138 -8.36 -9.77 15.54
CA LYS A 138 -9.41 -9.68 16.55
C LYS A 138 -9.25 -8.41 17.37
N LYS A 139 -10.34 -7.93 17.98
CA LYS A 139 -10.32 -6.82 18.95
C LYS A 139 -9.28 -7.01 20.06
N SER A 140 -9.02 -8.24 20.48
CA SER A 140 -8.02 -8.57 21.51
C SER A 140 -6.57 -8.45 21.04
N ASP A 141 -6.33 -8.32 19.74
CA ASP A 141 -5.00 -8.13 19.17
C ASP A 141 -4.56 -6.66 19.21
N PHE A 142 -5.50 -5.73 19.38
CA PHE A 142 -5.23 -4.30 19.43
C PHE A 142 -4.64 -3.90 20.79
N GLU A 143 -3.65 -3.02 20.78
CA GLU A 143 -3.12 -2.37 21.98
C GLU A 143 -4.20 -1.51 22.65
N ASN A 144 -4.98 -0.78 21.85
CA ASN A 144 -6.16 -0.08 22.32
C ASN A 144 -7.44 -0.69 21.73
N PRO A 145 -8.18 -1.50 22.50
CA PRO A 145 -9.43 -2.11 22.03
C PRO A 145 -10.49 -1.10 21.55
N LYS A 146 -10.45 0.16 21.99
CA LYS A 146 -11.37 1.19 21.50
C LYS A 146 -11.13 1.54 20.03
N THR A 147 -9.91 1.37 19.53
CA THR A 147 -9.59 1.59 18.12
C THR A 147 -10.39 0.63 17.23
N TYR A 148 -10.55 -0.63 17.65
CA TYR A 148 -11.39 -1.60 16.94
C TYR A 148 -12.87 -1.19 16.86
N ASP A 149 -13.37 -0.45 17.85
CA ASP A 149 -14.77 0.01 17.87
C ASP A 149 -15.06 1.09 16.81
N LEU A 150 -14.02 1.67 16.18
CA LEU A 150 -14.17 2.61 15.06
C LEU A 150 -14.73 1.93 13.80
N LEU A 151 -14.58 0.60 13.67
CA LEU A 151 -15.10 -0.15 12.52
C LEU A 151 -16.63 -0.07 12.37
N LYS A 152 -17.36 0.39 13.40
CA LYS A 152 -18.80 0.63 13.32
C LYS A 152 -19.17 1.81 12.40
N TYR A 153 -18.22 2.68 12.06
CA TYR A 153 -18.41 3.83 11.16
C TYR A 153 -18.10 3.51 9.69
N ARG A 154 -17.90 2.23 9.35
CA ARG A 154 -17.68 1.79 7.98
C ARG A 154 -18.97 1.94 7.15
N ASP A 155 -18.84 2.36 5.90
CA ASP A 155 -19.98 2.62 4.99
C ASP A 155 -20.33 1.41 4.10
N PHE A 156 -19.38 0.50 3.86
CA PHE A 156 -19.61 -0.76 3.15
C PHE A 156 -18.95 -1.98 3.80
N TYR A 157 -19.41 -3.16 3.37
CA TYR A 157 -18.98 -4.47 3.84
C TYR A 157 -18.53 -5.29 2.63
N ARG A 158 -17.63 -6.25 2.83
CA ARG A 158 -17.32 -7.25 1.81
C ARG A 158 -18.58 -8.10 1.56
N THR A 159 -19.04 -8.13 0.32
CA THR A 159 -20.18 -8.95 -0.12
C THR A 159 -19.80 -10.39 -0.38
#